data_AF-A0AAW0J0I9-F1
#
_entry.id   AF-A0AAW0J0I9-F1
#
_cell.length_a   1.000
_cell.length_b   1.000
_cell.length_c   1.000
_cell.angle_alpha   90.00
_cell.angle_beta   90.00
_cell.angle_gamma   90.00
#
_symmetry.space_group_name_H-M   'P 1'
#
loop_
_entity.id
_entity.type
_entity.pdbx_description
1 polymer ?
#
loop_
_entity_poly.entity_id
_entity_poly.type
_entity_poly.pdbx_seq_one_letter_code
_entity_poly.pdbx_strand_id
1 'polypeptide(L)'
;MSSSKKITLKSSDGEAFEVEEAVALESQTIKHMIEDDCADNGIPLPNVTSKILAKVIELLGVQNSVVSSIGTMSSSKKITLKSSDGEAFEVEEAVALESQTIKHMIEDDCADNGIPLPNVTSKILAKVIEYCKKHVESTSADERTSDEDLKAWDTEFVRVDQATLFDLILAANYLNIKSLLDLTCQTVADMIKGKTPEEIRKTFNIKNDFTPEEEEEVRRENQWAFE
;
A
#
# COMPACT_ATOMS: atom_id res chain seq x y z
N MET A 1 -9.69 -11.34 45.05
CA MET A 1 -9.68 -10.80 43.68
C MET A 1 -9.01 -9.44 43.77
N SER A 2 -7.73 -9.36 43.41
CA SER A 2 -7.01 -8.08 43.42
C SER A 2 -7.35 -7.35 42.14
N SER A 3 -8.00 -6.19 42.23
CA SER A 3 -8.21 -5.32 41.06
C SER A 3 -6.86 -4.68 40.75
N SER A 4 -6.22 -5.03 39.63
CA SER A 4 -5.01 -4.33 39.18
C SER A 4 -5.35 -2.87 38.91
N LYS A 5 -4.68 -1.95 39.61
CA LYS A 5 -4.84 -0.51 39.40
C LYS A 5 -4.24 -0.15 38.04
N LYS A 6 -4.98 0.62 37.25
CA LYS A 6 -4.59 1.06 35.90
C LYS A 6 -4.23 2.54 35.92
N ILE A 7 -3.31 2.92 35.04
CA ILE A 7 -2.81 4.28 34.86
C ILE A 7 -2.94 4.66 33.39
N THR A 8 -3.32 5.91 33.13
CA THR A 8 -3.38 6.46 31.78
C THR A 8 -2.08 7.19 31.46
N LEU A 9 -1.39 6.82 30.38
CA LEU A 9 -0.26 7.54 29.80
C LEU A 9 -0.72 8.27 28.54
N LYS A 10 -0.32 9.53 28.34
CA LYS A 10 -0.66 10.33 27.16
C LYS A 10 0.57 10.60 26.32
N SER A 11 0.56 10.24 25.04
CA SER A 11 1.65 10.50 24.11
C SER A 11 1.66 11.95 23.63
N SER A 12 2.76 12.36 23.00
CA SER A 12 2.97 13.72 22.48
C SER A 12 2.04 14.10 21.33
N ASP A 13 1.49 13.11 20.62
CA ASP A 13 0.49 13.26 19.55
C ASP A 13 -0.95 13.19 20.06
N GLY A 14 -1.15 13.11 21.38
CA GLY A 14 -2.46 13.24 22.03
C GLY A 14 -3.22 11.93 22.25
N GLU A 15 -2.63 10.78 21.94
CA GLU A 15 -3.24 9.47 22.23
C GLU A 15 -3.04 9.07 23.70
N ALA A 16 -3.96 8.27 24.23
CA ALA A 16 -3.96 7.82 25.62
C ALA A 16 -3.93 6.29 25.72
N PHE A 17 -3.13 5.77 26.64
CA PHE A 17 -2.88 4.34 26.83
C PHE A 17 -3.13 3.96 28.28
N GLU A 18 -3.98 2.96 28.51
CA GLU A 18 -4.13 2.35 29.83
C GLU A 18 -3.09 1.26 30.04
N VAL A 19 -2.27 1.39 31.06
CA VAL A 19 -1.28 0.40 31.48
C VAL A 19 -1.52 -0.01 32.92
N GLU A 20 -1.15 -1.23 33.29
CA GLU A 20 -1.16 -1.62 34.70
C GLU A 20 -0.13 -0.80 35.48
N GLU A 21 -0.49 -0.36 36.68
CA GLU A 21 0.39 0.41 37.57
C GLU A 21 1.72 -0.33 37.81
N ALA A 22 1.70 -1.66 37.89
CA ALA A 22 2.90 -2.48 38.04
C ALA A 22 3.90 -2.30 36.87
N VAL A 23 3.39 -2.21 35.63
CA VAL A 23 4.20 -2.00 34.41
C VAL A 23 4.69 -0.55 34.35
N ALA A 24 3.83 0.41 34.70
CA ALA A 24 4.18 1.83 34.73
C ALA A 24 5.31 2.15 35.73
N LEU A 25 5.34 1.44 36.87
CA LEU A 25 6.34 1.60 37.93
C LEU A 25 7.74 1.11 37.55
N GLU A 26 7.90 0.38 36.44
CA GLU A 26 9.23 0.02 35.92
C GLU A 26 10.02 1.25 35.43
N SER A 27 9.31 2.32 35.07
CA SER A 27 9.92 3.61 34.76
C SER A 27 10.07 4.45 36.03
N GLN A 28 11.32 4.77 36.39
CA GLN A 28 11.63 5.63 37.53
C GLN A 28 10.97 7.02 37.40
N THR A 29 10.89 7.55 36.19
CA THR A 29 10.25 8.84 35.90
C THR A 29 8.75 8.79 36.15
N ILE A 30 8.08 7.74 35.66
CA ILE A 30 6.63 7.57 35.83
C ILE A 30 6.30 7.33 37.30
N LYS A 31 7.12 6.56 38.02
CA LYS A 31 6.99 6.35 39.46
C LYS A 31 6.93 7.66 40.25
N HIS A 32 7.85 8.59 40.00
CA HIS A 32 7.83 9.90 40.67
C HIS A 32 6.58 10.72 40.33
N MET A 33 6.09 10.63 39.09
CA MET A 33 4.88 11.36 38.66
C MET A 33 3.58 10.79 39.27
N ILE A 34 3.56 9.51 39.67
CA ILE A 34 2.43 8.87 40.34
C ILE A 34 2.34 9.29 41.81
N GLU A 35 3.49 9.45 42.49
CA GLU A 35 3.57 9.83 43.91
C GLU A 35 3.10 11.27 44.17
N ASP A 36 3.11 12.13 43.14
CA ASP A 36 2.71 13.56 43.20
C ASP A 36 1.21 13.81 42.87
N ASP A 37 0.35 12.78 42.91
CA ASP A 37 -1.12 12.85 42.73
C ASP A 37 -1.59 13.39 41.35
N CYS A 38 -0.75 13.28 40.33
CA CYS A 38 -1.05 13.75 38.95
C CYS A 38 -1.79 12.70 38.10
N ALA A 39 -2.21 11.56 38.70
CA ALA A 39 -2.73 10.41 37.99
C ALA A 39 -4.16 10.60 37.45
N ASP A 40 -4.95 11.52 38.01
CA ASP A 40 -6.37 11.71 37.66
C ASP A 40 -6.59 12.20 36.22
N ASN A 41 -5.61 12.91 35.65
CA ASN A 41 -5.69 13.45 34.29
C ASN A 41 -4.81 12.71 33.28
N GLY A 42 -4.17 11.61 33.68
CA GLY A 42 -3.22 10.86 32.87
C GLY A 42 -1.85 11.54 32.75
N ILE A 43 -0.79 10.75 32.70
CA ILE A 43 0.60 11.20 32.74
C ILE A 43 1.04 11.61 31.32
N PRO A 44 1.34 12.89 31.06
CA PRO A 44 1.78 13.33 29.74
C PRO A 44 3.24 12.96 29.48
N LEU A 45 3.50 12.41 28.30
CA LEU A 45 4.81 12.05 27.78
C LEU A 45 5.12 12.92 26.54
N PRO A 46 5.55 14.17 26.72
CA PRO A 46 5.63 15.17 25.65
C PRO A 46 6.68 14.86 24.56
N ASN A 47 7.58 13.90 24.79
CA ASN A 47 8.62 13.50 23.86
C ASN A 47 8.46 12.06 23.35
N VAL A 48 7.30 11.44 23.60
CA VAL A 48 7.03 10.04 23.23
C VAL A 48 5.81 10.01 22.33
N THR A 49 5.99 9.65 21.06
CA THR A 49 4.89 9.44 20.12
C THR A 49 4.13 8.18 20.46
N SER A 50 2.88 8.06 20.02
CA SER A 50 2.04 6.90 20.30
C SER A 50 2.63 5.60 19.77
N LYS A 51 3.33 5.64 18.61
CA LYS A 51 4.06 4.48 18.05
C LYS A 51 5.16 3.98 18.97
N ILE A 52 5.95 4.89 19.56
CA ILE A 52 7.02 4.51 20.49
C ILE A 52 6.41 4.00 21.78
N LEU A 53 5.37 4.68 22.29
CA LEU A 53 4.69 4.28 23.51
C LEU A 53 4.04 2.90 23.39
N ALA A 54 3.34 2.62 22.29
CA ALA A 54 2.73 1.32 21.99
C ALA A 54 3.78 0.20 21.96
N LYS A 55 4.91 0.43 21.26
CA LYS A 55 5.98 -0.57 21.16
C LYS A 55 6.70 -0.80 22.49
N VAL A 56 6.86 0.24 23.32
CA VAL A 56 7.40 0.10 24.67
C VAL A 56 6.44 -0.69 25.56
N ILE A 57 5.14 -0.39 25.53
CA ILE A 57 4.12 -1.14 26.28
C ILE A 57 4.11 -2.62 25.86
N GLU A 58 4.23 -2.90 24.57
CA GLU A 58 4.30 -4.26 24.03
C GLU A 58 5.56 -5.01 24.48
N LEU A 59 6.72 -4.35 24.46
CA LEU A 59 7.99 -4.91 24.94
C LEU A 59 7.98 -5.22 26.45
N LEU A 60 7.30 -4.38 27.24
CA LEU A 60 7.15 -4.56 28.69
C LEU A 60 6.06 -5.60 29.03
N GLY A 61 5.14 -5.89 28.10
CA GLY A 61 3.93 -6.71 28.30
C GLY A 61 4.05 -8.20 27.95
N VAL A 62 5.24 -8.76 27.77
CA VAL A 62 5.38 -10.20 27.47
C VAL A 62 5.00 -11.03 28.70
N GLN A 63 3.80 -11.64 28.62
CA GLN A 63 3.16 -12.61 29.53
C GLN A 63 2.05 -12.08 30.47
N ASN A 64 1.05 -11.34 29.99
CA ASN A 64 -0.36 -11.68 30.29
C ASN A 64 -1.40 -10.82 29.55
N SER A 65 -2.44 -11.50 29.06
CA SER A 65 -3.83 -11.07 28.85
C SER A 65 -4.13 -9.58 28.56
N VAL A 66 -4.36 -9.30 27.28
CA VAL A 66 -5.38 -8.37 26.73
C VAL A 66 -5.60 -7.06 27.51
N VAL A 67 -5.01 -5.98 27.01
CA VAL A 67 -5.61 -4.65 27.15
C VAL A 67 -6.16 -4.25 25.79
N SER A 68 -7.44 -4.56 25.61
CA SER A 68 -8.28 -4.09 24.52
C SER A 68 -8.12 -2.58 24.39
N SER A 69 -7.50 -2.15 23.30
CA SER A 69 -7.59 -0.79 22.81
C SER A 69 -9.07 -0.43 22.66
N ILE A 70 -9.58 0.46 23.52
CA ILE A 70 -10.60 1.42 23.10
C ILE A 70 -9.82 2.61 22.52
N GLY A 71 -9.01 2.32 21.51
CA GLY A 71 -8.65 3.28 20.50
C GLY A 71 -9.80 3.22 19.52
N THR A 72 -10.57 4.29 19.46
CA THR A 72 -11.49 4.60 18.37
C THR A 72 -11.06 3.90 17.09
N MET A 73 -11.93 3.05 16.53
CA MET A 73 -11.84 2.71 15.12
C MET A 73 -11.61 4.03 14.40
N SER A 74 -10.38 4.25 13.90
CA SER A 74 -10.10 5.33 12.98
C SER A 74 -11.17 5.20 11.93
N SER A 75 -12.08 6.17 11.82
CA SER A 75 -12.96 6.18 10.66
C SER A 75 -12.01 6.38 9.49
N SER A 76 -11.67 5.30 8.79
CA SER A 76 -10.74 5.33 7.66
C SER A 76 -11.18 6.51 6.79
N LYS A 77 -10.37 7.57 6.73
CA LYS A 77 -10.71 8.75 5.94
C LYS A 77 -10.89 8.25 4.51
N LYS A 78 -12.02 8.59 3.90
CA LYS A 78 -12.36 8.13 2.55
C LYS A 78 -12.17 9.27 1.57
N ILE A 79 -11.60 8.93 0.42
CA ILE A 79 -11.36 9.83 -0.69
C ILE A 79 -12.25 9.38 -1.85
N THR A 80 -12.84 10.34 -2.56
CA THR A 80 -13.61 10.06 -3.77
C THR A 80 -12.71 10.24 -5.00
N LEU A 81 -12.59 9.21 -5.83
CA LEU A 81 -11.93 9.27 -7.14
C LEU A 81 -12.98 9.29 -8.24
N LYS A 82 -12.81 10.13 -9.26
CA LYS A 82 -13.76 10.24 -10.38
C LYS A 82 -13.08 9.81 -11.67
N SER A 83 -13.59 8.77 -12.31
CA SER A 83 -13.08 8.24 -13.58
C SER A 83 -13.39 9.17 -14.77
N SER A 84 -12.76 8.89 -15.91
CA SER A 84 -12.92 9.67 -17.15
C SER A 84 -14.31 9.57 -17.77
N ASP A 85 -15.02 8.48 -17.50
CA ASP A 85 -16.41 8.20 -17.92
C ASP A 85 -17.44 8.61 -16.83
N GLY A 86 -16.99 9.28 -15.77
CA GLY A 86 -17.84 10.00 -14.83
C GLY A 86 -18.35 9.20 -13.64
N GLU A 87 -17.90 7.96 -13.44
CA GLU A 87 -18.22 7.21 -12.21
C GLU A 87 -17.35 7.68 -11.04
N ALA A 88 -17.89 7.56 -9.84
CA ALA A 88 -17.22 7.94 -8.60
C ALA A 88 -16.94 6.70 -7.75
N PHE A 89 -15.72 6.60 -7.23
CA PHE A 89 -15.24 5.51 -6.40
C PHE A 89 -14.85 6.06 -5.03
N GLU A 90 -15.49 5.54 -3.99
CA GLU A 90 -15.11 5.86 -2.62
C GLU A 90 -14.08 4.85 -2.13
N VAL A 91 -12.88 5.32 -1.80
CA VAL A 91 -11.74 4.49 -1.41
C VAL A 91 -11.15 4.97 -0.10
N GLU A 92 -10.58 4.04 0.67
CA GLU A 92 -9.84 4.41 1.88
C GLU A 92 -8.59 5.22 1.51
N GLU A 93 -8.26 6.22 2.32
CA GLU A 93 -7.09 7.08 2.10
C GLU A 93 -5.81 6.25 2.00
N ALA A 94 -5.65 5.21 2.83
CA ALA A 94 -4.50 4.30 2.78
C ALA A 94 -4.33 3.63 1.41
N VAL A 95 -5.43 3.25 0.76
CA VAL A 95 -5.45 2.65 -0.58
C VAL A 95 -5.12 3.71 -1.64
N ALA A 96 -5.67 4.91 -1.49
CA ALA A 96 -5.43 6.02 -2.42
C ALA A 96 -3.97 6.49 -2.39
N LEU A 97 -3.31 6.41 -1.24
CA LEU A 97 -1.92 6.81 -1.02
C LEU A 97 -0.89 5.92 -1.71
N GLU A 98 -1.27 4.74 -2.19
CA GLU A 98 -0.42 3.92 -3.06
C GLU A 98 -0.06 4.65 -4.36
N SER A 99 -0.92 5.57 -4.82
CA SER A 99 -0.63 6.47 -5.93
C SER A 99 0.10 7.72 -5.44
N GLN A 100 1.32 7.94 -5.93
CA GLN A 100 2.05 9.18 -5.61
C GLN A 100 1.35 10.43 -6.17
N THR A 101 0.70 10.30 -7.33
CA THR A 101 -0.07 11.41 -7.92
C THR A 101 -1.23 11.80 -7.00
N ILE A 102 -2.01 10.84 -6.54
CA ILE A 102 -3.15 11.09 -5.64
C ILE A 102 -2.67 11.59 -4.28
N LYS A 103 -1.57 11.03 -3.74
CA LYS A 103 -0.96 11.49 -2.51
C LYS A 103 -0.66 12.99 -2.52
N HIS A 104 0.03 13.48 -3.55
CA HIS A 104 0.32 14.92 -3.66
C HIS A 104 -0.96 15.77 -3.70
N MET A 105 -2.01 15.30 -4.38
CA MET A 105 -3.30 16.01 -4.42
C MET A 105 -4.01 16.06 -3.06
N ILE A 106 -3.84 15.05 -2.22
CA ILE A 106 -4.37 15.03 -0.85
C ILE A 106 -3.56 15.97 0.04
N GLU A 107 -2.23 15.97 -0.08
CA GLU A 107 -1.33 16.85 0.69
C GLU A 107 -1.56 18.34 0.37
N ASP A 108 -1.93 18.66 -0.88
CA ASP A 108 -2.29 20.01 -1.33
C ASP A 108 -3.76 20.40 -1.01
N ASP A 109 -4.47 19.63 -0.19
CA ASP A 109 -5.86 19.85 0.25
C ASP A 109 -6.87 20.00 -0.92
N CYS A 110 -6.60 19.33 -2.04
CA CYS A 110 -7.39 19.40 -3.27
C CYS A 110 -8.38 18.22 -3.41
N ALA A 111 -8.61 17.45 -2.34
CA ALA A 111 -9.40 16.22 -2.36
C ALA A 111 -10.89 16.42 -1.98
N ASP A 112 -11.28 17.59 -1.47
CA ASP A 112 -12.62 17.84 -0.90
C ASP A 112 -13.79 17.58 -1.86
N ASN A 113 -13.60 17.85 -3.16
CA ASN A 113 -14.62 17.64 -4.18
C ASN A 113 -14.46 16.31 -4.95
N GLY A 114 -13.60 15.42 -4.44
CA GLY A 114 -13.13 14.23 -5.13
C GLY A 114 -12.10 14.54 -6.23
N ILE A 115 -11.19 13.61 -6.43
CA ILE A 115 -10.05 13.74 -7.34
C ILE A 115 -10.44 13.26 -8.75
N PRO A 116 -10.42 14.13 -9.76
CA PRO A 116 -10.72 13.74 -11.13
C PRO A 116 -9.53 13.03 -11.80
N LEU A 117 -9.80 11.90 -12.44
CA LEU A 117 -8.84 11.05 -13.16
C LEU A 117 -9.25 10.93 -14.63
N PRO A 118 -9.07 12.00 -15.43
CA PRO A 118 -9.59 12.09 -16.80
C PRO A 118 -8.96 11.10 -17.79
N ASN A 119 -7.85 10.46 -17.43
CA ASN A 119 -7.13 9.51 -18.28
C ASN A 119 -7.38 8.04 -17.92
N VAL A 120 -8.30 7.76 -16.98
CA VAL A 120 -8.56 6.39 -16.50
C VAL A 120 -10.06 6.12 -16.51
N THR A 121 -10.48 5.12 -17.28
CA THR A 121 -11.89 4.67 -17.33
C THR A 121 -12.28 3.96 -16.04
N SER A 122 -13.58 3.89 -15.76
CA SER A 122 -14.10 3.22 -14.56
C SER A 122 -13.68 1.76 -14.45
N LYS A 123 -13.70 1.02 -15.57
CA LYS A 123 -13.28 -0.38 -15.63
C LYS A 123 -11.82 -0.56 -15.17
N ILE A 124 -10.94 0.32 -15.63
CA ILE A 124 -9.51 0.24 -15.32
C ILE A 124 -9.24 0.76 -13.90
N LEU A 125 -9.90 1.84 -13.51
CA LEU A 125 -9.80 2.40 -12.16
C LEU A 125 -10.23 1.38 -11.11
N ALA A 126 -11.31 0.62 -11.34
CA ALA A 126 -11.75 -0.44 -10.44
C ALA A 126 -10.66 -1.50 -10.21
N LYS A 127 -9.95 -1.90 -11.28
CA LYS A 127 -8.83 -2.86 -11.19
C LYS A 127 -7.61 -2.28 -10.48
N VAL A 128 -7.29 -1.00 -10.72
CA VAL A 128 -6.22 -0.32 -9.99
C VAL A 128 -6.53 -0.27 -8.50
N ILE A 129 -7.77 0.07 -8.13
CA ILE A 129 -8.22 0.10 -6.74
C ILE A 129 -8.15 -1.30 -6.10
N GLU A 130 -8.58 -2.35 -6.82
CA GLU A 130 -8.45 -3.75 -6.38
C GLU A 130 -7.00 -4.12 -6.07
N TYR A 131 -6.07 -3.77 -6.97
CA TYR A 131 -4.64 -3.98 -6.78
C TYR A 131 -4.09 -3.27 -5.53
N CYS A 132 -4.36 -1.97 -5.40
CA CYS A 132 -3.91 -1.17 -4.27
C CYS A 132 -4.46 -1.69 -2.94
N LYS A 133 -5.75 -2.07 -2.89
CA LYS A 133 -6.37 -2.66 -1.69
C LYS A 133 -5.64 -3.92 -1.25
N LYS A 134 -5.40 -4.85 -2.20
CA LYS A 134 -4.72 -6.10 -1.91
C LYS A 134 -3.31 -5.89 -1.34
N HIS A 135 -2.57 -4.92 -1.89
CA HIS A 135 -1.19 -4.63 -1.46
C HIS A 135 -1.13 -3.94 -0.10
N VAL A 136 -2.05 -3.02 0.17
CA VAL A 136 -2.18 -2.38 1.49
C VAL A 136 -2.54 -3.42 2.56
N GLU A 137 -3.53 -4.27 2.29
CA GLU A 137 -3.94 -5.35 3.21
C GLU A 137 -2.77 -6.29 3.51
N SER A 138 -2.00 -6.67 2.48
CA SER A 138 -0.83 -7.55 2.64
C SER A 138 0.29 -6.94 3.49
N THR A 139 0.43 -5.61 3.49
CA THR A 139 1.43 -4.89 4.29
C THR A 139 0.98 -4.70 5.74
N SER A 140 -0.33 -4.64 5.98
CA SER A 140 -0.93 -4.39 7.31
C SER A 140 -1.15 -5.66 8.15
N ALA A 141 -1.17 -6.83 7.52
CA ALA A 141 -1.34 -8.09 8.21
C ALA A 141 0.01 -8.62 8.69
N ASP A 142 0.31 -8.45 9.99
CA ASP A 142 1.42 -9.13 10.66
C ASP A 142 1.41 -10.64 10.30
N GLU A 143 2.33 -11.04 9.42
CA GLU A 143 2.80 -12.41 9.14
C GLU A 143 1.81 -13.46 8.59
N ARG A 144 0.73 -13.12 7.87
CA ARG A 144 -0.19 -14.17 7.32
C ARG A 144 -0.39 -14.28 5.81
N THR A 145 0.03 -13.29 5.03
CA THR A 145 0.11 -13.48 3.57
C THR A 145 1.58 -13.68 3.27
N SER A 146 1.97 -14.89 2.87
CA SER A 146 3.35 -15.11 2.47
C SER A 146 3.63 -14.29 1.20
N ASP A 147 4.86 -13.78 1.04
CA ASP A 147 5.29 -13.11 -0.20
C ASP A 147 4.97 -13.96 -1.45
N GLU A 148 4.90 -15.29 -1.31
CA GLU A 148 4.52 -16.21 -2.37
C GLU A 148 3.03 -16.12 -2.73
N ASP A 149 2.14 -16.01 -1.74
CA ASP A 149 0.69 -15.85 -1.98
C ASP A 149 0.38 -14.53 -2.69
N LEU A 150 1.09 -13.45 -2.33
CA LEU A 150 0.92 -12.16 -3.00
C LEU A 150 1.39 -12.22 -4.44
N LYS A 151 2.55 -12.82 -4.71
CA LYS A 151 3.06 -13.03 -6.08
C LYS A 151 2.15 -13.91 -6.93
N ALA A 152 1.56 -14.95 -6.33
CA ALA A 152 0.59 -15.80 -7.01
C ALA A 152 -0.68 -15.01 -7.37
N TRP A 153 -1.16 -14.16 -6.46
CA TRP A 153 -2.28 -13.27 -6.72
C TRP A 153 -1.96 -12.27 -7.83
N ASP A 154 -0.79 -11.64 -7.79
CA ASP A 154 -0.31 -10.70 -8.82
C ASP A 154 -0.29 -11.34 -10.21
N THR A 155 0.19 -12.57 -10.28
CA THR A 155 0.25 -13.35 -11.52
C THR A 155 -1.15 -13.59 -12.10
N GLU A 156 -2.14 -13.89 -11.26
CA GLU A 156 -3.53 -14.05 -11.72
C GLU A 156 -4.19 -12.70 -12.03
N PHE A 157 -3.89 -11.65 -11.27
CA PHE A 157 -4.43 -10.31 -11.45
C PHE A 157 -4.13 -9.74 -12.84
N VAL A 158 -2.91 -9.93 -13.33
CA VAL A 158 -2.48 -9.48 -14.68
C VAL A 158 -2.88 -10.45 -15.80
N ARG A 159 -3.55 -11.57 -15.49
CA ARG A 159 -4.06 -12.52 -16.49
C ARG A 159 -5.36 -12.02 -17.13
N VAL A 160 -5.25 -10.87 -17.78
CA VAL A 160 -6.32 -10.19 -18.52
C VAL A 160 -6.03 -10.16 -20.01
N ASP A 161 -6.96 -9.67 -20.82
CA ASP A 161 -6.72 -9.43 -22.25
C ASP A 161 -5.69 -8.31 -22.46
N GLN A 162 -5.02 -8.32 -23.63
CA GLN A 162 -3.93 -7.37 -23.93
C GLN A 162 -4.37 -5.90 -23.86
N ALA A 163 -5.60 -5.58 -24.27
CA ALA A 163 -6.08 -4.20 -24.24
C ALA A 163 -6.21 -3.74 -22.78
N THR A 164 -6.82 -4.56 -21.92
CA THR A 164 -6.88 -4.28 -20.48
C THR A 164 -5.49 -4.20 -19.84
N LEU A 165 -4.54 -5.05 -20.24
CA LEU A 165 -3.16 -5.00 -19.73
C LEU A 165 -2.45 -3.70 -20.12
N PHE A 166 -2.59 -3.25 -21.37
CA PHE A 166 -2.02 -1.97 -21.81
C PHE A 166 -2.66 -0.77 -21.12
N ASP A 167 -3.98 -0.80 -20.94
CA ASP A 167 -4.66 0.25 -20.17
C ASP A 167 -4.20 0.29 -18.72
N LEU A 168 -3.93 -0.87 -18.09
CA LEU A 168 -3.35 -0.94 -16.75
C LEU A 168 -1.94 -0.34 -16.70
N ILE A 169 -1.09 -0.57 -17.71
CA ILE A 169 0.25 0.04 -17.81
C ILE A 169 0.13 1.57 -17.88
N LEU A 170 -0.76 2.07 -18.74
CA LEU A 170 -0.98 3.51 -18.90
C LEU A 170 -1.52 4.14 -17.61
N ALA A 171 -2.48 3.48 -16.95
CA ALA A 171 -3.05 3.95 -15.69
C ALA A 171 -2.02 3.93 -14.56
N ALA A 172 -1.22 2.87 -14.43
CA ALA A 172 -0.17 2.76 -13.41
C ALA A 172 0.89 3.84 -13.56
N ASN A 173 1.31 4.13 -14.79
CA ASN A 173 2.23 5.23 -15.09
C ASN A 173 1.62 6.60 -14.76
N TYR A 174 0.37 6.84 -15.18
CA TYR A 174 -0.34 8.09 -14.92
C TYR A 174 -0.55 8.37 -13.42
N LEU A 175 -0.96 7.35 -12.67
CA LEU A 175 -1.18 7.41 -11.23
C LEU A 175 0.13 7.27 -10.43
N ASN A 176 1.25 7.01 -11.09
CA ASN A 176 2.56 6.79 -10.48
C ASN A 176 2.51 5.72 -9.37
N ILE A 177 2.02 4.53 -9.74
CA ILE A 177 2.00 3.32 -8.90
C ILE A 177 3.09 2.38 -9.42
N LYS A 178 4.30 2.50 -8.84
CA LYS A 178 5.49 1.81 -9.34
C LYS A 178 5.35 0.28 -9.34
N SER A 179 4.80 -0.30 -8.27
CA SER A 179 4.63 -1.75 -8.13
C SER A 179 3.76 -2.34 -9.23
N LEU A 180 2.61 -1.71 -9.52
CA LEU A 180 1.73 -2.11 -10.61
C LEU A 180 2.37 -1.93 -11.99
N LEU A 181 3.13 -0.84 -12.18
CA LEU A 181 3.83 -0.58 -13.43
C LEU A 181 4.92 -1.64 -13.68
N ASP A 182 5.71 -1.98 -12.65
CA ASP A 182 6.74 -3.01 -12.74
C ASP A 182 6.12 -4.39 -13.06
N LEU A 183 5.04 -4.76 -12.35
CA LEU A 183 4.34 -6.04 -12.55
C LEU A 183 3.80 -6.18 -13.98
N THR A 184 3.13 -5.15 -14.49
CA THR A 184 2.55 -5.16 -15.83
C THR A 184 3.63 -5.11 -16.93
N CYS A 185 4.70 -4.33 -16.74
CA CYS A 185 5.86 -4.33 -17.65
C CYS A 185 6.55 -5.71 -17.68
N GLN A 186 6.77 -6.32 -16.52
CA GLN A 186 7.37 -7.64 -16.40
C GLN A 186 6.52 -8.70 -17.13
N THR A 187 5.19 -8.63 -16.98
CA THR A 187 4.25 -9.51 -17.68
C THR A 187 4.42 -9.41 -19.20
N VAL A 188 4.53 -8.19 -19.75
CA VAL A 188 4.78 -7.98 -21.19
C VAL A 188 6.16 -8.51 -21.59
N ALA A 189 7.19 -8.31 -20.77
CA ALA A 189 8.52 -8.84 -21.03
C ALA A 189 8.54 -10.38 -21.08
N ASP A 190 7.83 -11.05 -20.17
CA ASP A 190 7.70 -12.50 -20.15
C ASP A 190 6.92 -13.04 -21.34
N MET A 191 5.98 -12.27 -21.90
CA MET A 191 5.30 -12.60 -23.15
C MET A 191 6.23 -12.55 -24.38
N ILE A 192 7.35 -11.84 -24.30
CA ILE A 192 8.35 -11.67 -25.36
C ILE A 192 9.48 -12.70 -25.20
N LYS A 193 9.85 -12.99 -23.95
CA LYS A 193 10.98 -13.85 -23.61
C LYS A 193 10.90 -15.23 -24.27
N GLY A 194 11.96 -15.61 -24.97
CA GLY A 194 12.07 -16.91 -25.62
C GLY A 194 11.25 -17.10 -26.90
N LYS A 195 10.55 -16.06 -27.37
CA LYS A 195 9.83 -16.09 -28.65
C LYS A 195 10.68 -15.56 -29.81
N THR A 196 10.41 -16.07 -31.01
CA THR A 196 11.04 -15.53 -32.23
C THR A 196 10.42 -14.17 -32.61
N PRO A 197 11.11 -13.34 -33.42
CA PRO A 197 10.53 -12.10 -33.93
C PRO A 197 9.17 -12.28 -34.61
N GLU A 198 8.97 -13.38 -35.33
CA GLU A 198 7.72 -13.72 -36.02
C GLU A 198 6.59 -14.04 -35.02
N GLU A 199 6.89 -14.78 -33.96
CA GLU A 199 5.93 -15.10 -32.90
C GLU A 199 5.54 -13.86 -32.08
N ILE A 200 6.51 -12.98 -31.80
CA ILE A 200 6.27 -11.68 -31.15
C ILE A 200 5.35 -10.84 -32.03
N ARG A 201 5.69 -10.68 -33.32
CA ARG A 201 4.87 -9.93 -34.28
C ARG A 201 3.44 -10.47 -34.33
N LYS A 202 3.26 -11.79 -34.36
CA LYS A 202 1.94 -12.41 -34.33
C LYS A 202 1.21 -12.16 -33.01
N THR A 203 1.90 -12.28 -31.88
CA THR A 203 1.32 -12.10 -30.53
C THR A 203 0.79 -10.68 -30.34
N PHE A 204 1.54 -9.67 -30.78
CA PHE A 204 1.21 -8.26 -30.60
C PHE A 204 0.56 -7.64 -31.85
N ASN A 205 0.21 -8.45 -32.84
CA ASN A 205 -0.38 -8.03 -34.11
C ASN A 205 0.42 -6.90 -34.81
N ILE A 206 1.75 -7.03 -34.81
CA ILE A 206 2.69 -6.09 -35.42
C ILE A 206 2.97 -6.54 -36.86
N LYS A 207 2.79 -5.62 -37.81
CA LYS A 207 3.15 -5.85 -39.21
C LYS A 207 4.67 -5.80 -39.37
N ASN A 208 5.26 -6.76 -40.11
CA ASN A 208 6.65 -6.64 -40.54
C ASN A 208 6.76 -5.54 -41.60
N ASP A 209 7.53 -4.51 -41.30
CA ASP A 209 7.79 -3.35 -42.14
C ASP A 209 9.21 -3.37 -42.76
N PHE A 210 10.02 -4.37 -42.45
CA PHE A 210 11.29 -4.61 -43.12
C PHE A 210 11.13 -5.26 -44.49
N THR A 211 11.98 -4.86 -45.42
CA THR A 211 12.24 -5.62 -46.64
C THR A 211 13.02 -6.91 -46.34
N PRO A 212 12.97 -7.94 -47.22
CA PRO A 212 13.76 -9.16 -47.01
C PRO A 212 15.25 -8.89 -46.82
N GLU A 213 15.80 -7.93 -47.55
CA GLU A 213 17.20 -7.53 -47.48
C GLU A 213 17.56 -6.88 -46.12
N GLU A 214 16.72 -5.97 -45.63
CA GLU A 214 16.91 -5.33 -44.32
C GLU A 214 16.77 -6.34 -43.17
N GLU A 215 15.84 -7.29 -43.27
CA GLU A 215 15.67 -8.34 -42.27
C GLU A 215 16.88 -9.28 -42.21
N GLU A 216 17.44 -9.64 -43.37
CA GLU A 216 18.66 -10.46 -43.44
C GLU A 216 19.87 -9.73 -42.87
N GLU A 217 20.01 -8.43 -43.13
CA GLU A 217 21.07 -7.59 -42.56
C GLU A 217 20.96 -7.51 -41.04
N VAL A 218 19.78 -7.20 -40.50
CA VAL A 218 19.54 -7.15 -39.04
C VAL A 218 19.79 -8.52 -38.40
N ARG A 219 19.37 -9.62 -39.04
CA ARG A 219 19.61 -10.98 -38.55
C ARG A 219 21.10 -11.33 -38.53
N ARG A 220 21.86 -10.90 -39.55
CA ARG A 220 23.32 -11.09 -39.62
C ARG A 220 24.05 -10.29 -38.53
N GLU A 221 23.66 -9.04 -38.28
CA GLU A 221 24.27 -8.20 -37.24
C GLU A 221 23.98 -8.69 -35.82
N ASN A 222 22.80 -9.28 -35.61
CA ASN A 222 22.34 -9.73 -34.30
C ASN A 222 22.48 -11.24 -34.10
N GLN A 223 23.34 -11.92 -34.85
CA GLN A 223 23.59 -13.37 -34.70
C GLN A 223 23.93 -13.77 -33.27
N TRP A 224 24.65 -12.91 -32.53
CA TRP A 224 25.01 -13.12 -31.12
C TRP A 224 23.82 -13.36 -30.19
N ALA A 225 22.62 -12.89 -30.55
CA ALA A 225 21.41 -13.06 -29.75
C ALA A 225 20.69 -14.40 -29.99
N PHE A 226 21.15 -15.18 -30.97
CA PHE A 226 20.57 -16.45 -31.40
C PHE A 226 21.52 -17.65 -31.22
N GLU A 227 22.72 -17.43 -30.67
CA GLU A 227 23.69 -18.47 -30.24
C GLU A 227 23.46 -18.90 -28.79
#